data_AF-A0A9Q1CPG0-F1
#
_entry.id   AF-A0A9Q1CPG0-F1
#
_cell.length_a   1.000
_cell.length_b   1.000
_cell.length_c   1.000
_cell.angle_alpha   90.00
_cell.angle_beta   90.00
_cell.angle_gamma   90.00
#
_symmetry.space_group_name_H-M   'P 1'
#
loop_
_entity.id
_entity.type
_entity.pdbx_description
1 polymer ?
#
loop_
_entity_poly.entity_id
_entity_poly.type
_entity_poly.pdbx_seq_one_letter_code
_entity_poly.pdbx_strand_id
1 'polypeptide(L)' 'MKDRSVGGNACNRFKDQRQARAPLSPHKLRAVKDCFMDRLTRLNVSQEERNLENSKFKKYIAEKIQDINRLLRRQAKE' A
#
# COMPACT_ATOMS: atom_id res chain seq x y z
N MET A 1 3.70 -7.18 5.01
CA MET A 1 3.08 -5.84 5.16
C MET A 1 3.64 -5.09 6.38
N LYS A 2 3.82 -5.75 7.55
CA LYS A 2 4.41 -5.16 8.77
C LYS A 2 5.76 -4.47 8.52
N ASP A 3 5.96 -3.30 9.13
CA ASP A 3 7.19 -2.48 9.13
C ASP A 3 7.85 -2.24 7.76
N ARG A 4 7.04 -2.30 6.70
CA ARG A 4 7.44 -1.95 5.34
C ARG A 4 6.75 -0.66 4.88
N SER A 5 7.18 -0.14 3.74
CA SER A 5 6.54 0.95 3.02
C SER A 5 6.27 0.54 1.57
N VAL A 6 5.51 1.32 0.81
CA VAL A 6 5.28 1.01 -0.62
C VAL A 6 6.55 1.22 -1.45
N GLY A 7 7.26 2.32 -1.21
CA GLY A 7 8.38 2.75 -2.05
C GLY A 7 9.74 2.86 -1.37
N GLY A 8 9.85 2.60 -0.06
CA GLY A 8 11.13 2.69 0.66
C GLY A 8 11.50 4.11 1.12
N ASN A 9 10.67 5.12 0.85
CA ASN A 9 11.01 6.51 1.12
C ASN A 9 10.73 6.91 2.58
N ALA A 10 11.62 7.72 3.16
CA ALA A 10 11.38 8.39 4.43
C ALA A 10 10.19 9.36 4.30
N CYS A 11 9.41 9.53 5.36
CA CYS A 11 8.35 10.54 5.37
C CYS A 11 9.00 11.92 5.47
N ASN A 12 8.76 12.80 4.49
CA ASN A 12 9.32 14.15 4.48
C ASN A 12 9.03 14.95 5.76
N ARG A 13 7.88 14.70 6.40
CA ARG A 13 7.49 15.35 7.66
C ARG A 13 8.31 14.90 8.88
N PHE A 14 8.91 13.72 8.84
CA PHE A 14 9.63 13.11 9.97
C PHE A 14 11.01 12.60 9.54
N LYS A 15 11.62 13.24 8.54
CA LYS A 15 12.83 12.75 7.86
C LYS A 15 14.01 12.57 8.84
N ASP A 16 14.10 13.44 9.86
CA ASP A 16 15.19 13.45 10.84
C ASP A 16 14.89 12.60 12.09
N GLN A 17 13.66 12.12 12.25
CA GLN A 17 13.20 11.43 13.46
C GLN A 17 12.95 9.93 13.24
N ARG A 18 12.82 9.48 11.99
CA ARG A 18 12.43 8.09 11.68
C ARG A 18 13.20 7.55 10.49
N GLN A 19 13.80 6.38 10.67
CA GLN A 19 14.39 5.63 9.57
C GLN A 19 13.33 5.22 8.54
N ALA A 20 13.73 5.25 7.27
CA ALA A 20 12.91 4.80 6.18
C ALA A 20 12.63 3.29 6.30
N ARG A 21 11.36 2.91 6.14
CA ARG A 21 10.97 1.50 6.17
C ARG A 21 11.24 0.85 4.83
N ALA A 22 11.80 -0.36 4.86
CA ALA A 22 12.08 -1.13 3.65
C ALA A 22 10.84 -1.24 2.73
N PRO A 23 11.00 -1.18 1.41
CA PRO A 23 9.87 -1.31 0.49
C PRO A 23 9.23 -2.70 0.57
N LEU A 24 7.97 -2.77 0.13
CA LEU A 24 7.35 -4.04 -0.24
C LEU A 24 8.14 -4.66 -1.38
N SER A 25 8.20 -6.00 -1.40
CA SER A 25 8.77 -6.70 -2.55
C SER A 25 8.01 -6.30 -3.82
N PRO A 26 8.70 -5.89 -4.90
CA PRO A 26 8.06 -5.50 -6.15
C PRO A 26 7.15 -6.60 -6.71
N HIS A 27 7.56 -7.87 -6.56
CA HIS A 27 6.76 -9.03 -6.96
C HIS A 27 5.42 -9.09 -6.20
N LYS A 28 5.44 -8.90 -4.88
CA LYS A 28 4.22 -8.92 -4.07
C LYS A 28 3.29 -7.75 -4.41
N LEU A 29 3.86 -6.57 -4.68
CA LEU A 29 3.09 -5.40 -5.09
C LEU A 29 2.41 -5.63 -6.44
N ARG A 30 3.14 -6.23 -7.40
CA ARG A 30 2.62 -6.58 -8.72
C ARG A 30 1.48 -7.61 -8.62
N ALA A 31 1.69 -8.70 -7.88
CA ALA A 31 0.66 -9.73 -7.69
C ALA A 31 -0.66 -9.17 -7.13
N VAL A 32 -0.58 -8.27 -6.13
CA VAL A 32 -1.79 -7.61 -5.57
C VAL A 32 -2.44 -6.68 -6.59
N LYS A 33 -1.64 -5.98 -7.39
CA LYS A 33 -2.14 -5.10 -8.45
C LYS A 33 -2.87 -5.89 -9.53
N ASP A 34 -2.29 -7.00 -9.99
CA ASP A 34 -2.87 -7.84 -11.03
C ASP A 34 -4.21 -8.41 -10.56
N CYS A 35 -4.25 -8.96 -9.33
CA CYS A 35 -5.49 -9.43 -8.71
C CYS A 35 -6.57 -8.33 -8.60
N PHE A 36 -6.17 -7.09 -8.31
CA PHE A 36 -7.09 -5.96 -8.25
C PHE A 36 -7.65 -5.60 -9.63
N MET A 37 -6.78 -5.54 -10.65
CA MET A 37 -7.19 -5.25 -12.02
C MET A 37 -8.09 -6.34 -12.61
N ASP A 38 -7.80 -7.61 -12.32
CA ASP A 38 -8.64 -8.75 -12.68
C ASP A 38 -10.02 -8.67 -12.03
N ARG A 39 -10.09 -8.24 -10.77
CA ARG A 39 -11.36 -8.01 -10.09
C ARG A 39 -12.17 -6.89 -10.76
N LEU A 40 -11.55 -5.76 -11.10
CA LEU A 40 -12.25 -4.67 -11.79
C LEU A 40 -12.75 -5.10 -13.18
N THR A 41 -11.95 -5.91 -13.89
CA THR A 41 -12.35 -6.48 -15.19
C THR A 41 -13.55 -7.40 -15.05
N ARG A 42 -13.57 -8.28 -14.03
CA ARG A 42 -14.74 -9.14 -13.74
C ARG A 42 -15.99 -8.38 -13.33
N LEU A 43 -15.83 -7.17 -12.77
CA LEU A 43 -16.94 -6.29 -12.41
C LEU A 43 -17.43 -5.43 -13.59
N ASN A 44 -16.92 -5.65 -14.81
CA ASN A 44 -17.23 -4.88 -16.01
C ASN A 44 -17.07 -3.35 -15.82
N VAL A 45 -16.10 -2.95 -15.00
CA VAL A 45 -15.77 -1.54 -14.79
C VAL A 45 -15.21 -0.95 -16.08
N SER A 46 -15.59 0.28 -16.42
CA SER A 46 -15.13 0.94 -17.64
C SER A 46 -13.59 1.10 -17.64
N GLN A 47 -13.00 1.28 -18.82
CA GLN A 47 -11.55 1.45 -18.92
C GLN A 47 -11.07 2.73 -18.22
N GLU A 48 -11.87 3.80 -18.29
CA GLU A 48 -11.61 5.09 -17.66
C GLU A 48 -11.59 4.97 -16.13
N GLU A 49 -12.61 4.32 -15.56
CA GLU A 49 -12.68 4.04 -14.13
C GLU A 49 -11.55 3.10 -13.67
N ARG A 50 -11.21 2.08 -14.47
CA ARG A 50 -10.06 1.21 -14.18
C ARG A 50 -8.75 1.98 -14.10
N ASN A 51 -8.53 2.94 -15.01
CA ASN A 51 -7.34 3.79 -14.98
C ASN A 51 -7.33 4.70 -13.75
N LEU A 52 -8.48 5.29 -13.41
CA LEU A 52 -8.64 6.11 -12.22
C LEU A 52 -8.36 5.30 -10.94
N GLU A 53 -8.91 4.10 -10.82
CA GLU A 53 -8.68 3.22 -9.67
C GLU A 53 -7.22 2.75 -9.57
N ASN A 54 -6.60 2.42 -10.70
CA ASN A 54 -5.18 2.08 -10.75
C ASN A 54 -4.28 3.26 -10.28
N SER A 55 -4.66 4.51 -10.56
CA SER A 55 -3.93 5.69 -10.08
C SER A 55 -3.93 5.79 -8.55
N LYS A 56 -5.01 5.35 -7.90
CA LYS A 56 -5.18 5.35 -6.45
C LYS A 56 -4.53 4.14 -5.76
N PHE A 57 -4.20 3.08 -6.50
CA PHE A 57 -3.72 1.81 -5.95
C PHE A 57 -2.55 1.96 -4.97
N LYS A 58 -1.50 2.71 -5.34
CA LYS A 58 -0.33 2.90 -4.46
C LYS A 58 -0.69 3.61 -3.15
N LYS A 59 -1.60 4.60 -3.20
CA LYS A 59 -2.08 5.33 -2.03
C LYS A 59 -2.87 4.40 -1.11
N TYR A 60 -3.78 3.62 -1.66
CA TYR A 60 -4.55 2.63 -0.91
C TYR A 60 -3.66 1.63 -0.15
N ILE A 61 -2.65 1.07 -0.83
CA ILE A 61 -1.70 0.14 -0.17
C ILE A 61 -0.92 0.85 0.93
N ALA A 62 -0.48 2.10 0.73
CA ALA A 62 0.23 2.86 1.75
C ALA A 62 -0.64 3.08 3.00
N GLU A 63 -1.91 3.44 2.83
CA GLU A 63 -2.88 3.59 3.93
C GLU A 63 -3.10 2.27 4.67
N LYS A 64 -3.33 1.16 3.94
CA LYS A 64 -3.49 -0.16 4.57
C LYS A 64 -2.27 -0.62 5.35
N ILE A 65 -1.06 -0.35 4.85
CA ILE A 65 0.17 -0.59 5.61
C ILE A 65 0.17 0.22 6.91
N GLN A 66 -0.24 1.49 6.88
CA GLN A 66 -0.30 2.33 8.08
C GLN A 66 -1.30 1.78 9.10
N ASP A 67 -2.50 1.40 8.65
CA ASP A 67 -3.54 0.83 9.52
C ASP A 67 -3.06 -0.47 10.21
N ILE A 68 -2.48 -1.40 9.45
CA ILE A 68 -1.90 -2.63 10.00
C ILE A 68 -0.85 -2.30 11.07
N ASN A 69 0.03 -1.34 10.81
CA ASN A 69 1.05 -0.95 11.77
C ASN A 69 0.46 -0.24 13.00
N ARG A 70 -0.68 0.47 12.88
CA ARG A 70 -1.39 1.04 14.03
C ARG A 70 -2.01 -0.07 14.89
N LEU A 71 -2.65 -1.06 14.26
CA LEU A 71 -3.24 -2.21 14.95
C LEU A 71 -2.19 -3.02 15.71
N LEU A 72 -1.07 -3.35 15.06
CA LEU A 72 0.02 -4.09 15.70
C LEU A 72 0.63 -3.34 16.90
N ARG A 73 0.72 -2.01 16.85
CA ARG A 73 1.18 -1.20 18.00
C ARG A 73 0.18 -1.17 19.15
N ARG A 74 -1.12 -1.30 18.88
CA ARG A 74 -2.15 -1.40 19.93
C ARG A 74 -2.06 -2.76 20.62
N GLN A 75 -2.00 -3.83 19.85
CA GLN A 75 -1.85 -5.20 20.36
C GLN A 75 -0.57 -5.41 21.17
N ALA A 76 0.53 -4.70 20.85
CA ALA A 76 1.78 -4.80 21.60
C ALA A 76 1.78 -4.03 22.94
N LYS A 77 0.71 -3.28 23.24
CA LYS A 77 0.55 -2.53 24.50
C LYS A 77 -0.44 -3.20 25.47
N GLU A 78 -1.20 -4.17 24.97
CA GLU A 78 -2.07 -5.06 25.74
C GLU A 78 -1.27 -6.29 26.18
#